data_AF-A0A1Q9Y9Z9-F1
#
_entry.id   AF-A0A1Q9Y9Z9-F1
#
_cell.length_a   1.000
_cell.length_b   1.000
_cell.length_c   1.000
_cell.angle_alpha   90.00
_cell.angle_beta   90.00
_cell.angle_gamma   90.00
#
_symmetry.space_group_name_H-M   'P 1'
#
loop_
_entity.id
_entity.type
_entity.pdbx_description
1 polymer ?
#
loop_
_entity_poly.entity_id
_entity_poly.type
_entity_poly.pdbx_seq_one_letter_code
_entity_poly.pdbx_strand_id
1 'polypeptide(L)'
;MDALLILGGLLLILVGLVLLVMRGFATSLLWGWACLLPPLTLLFIVRHWRRAKHALGCCALGMIPLIVGLAVMAGQDPQRLEAIIGLQWLKPEQPAAGELNIQLHGQLNGEPFTPQEGELVDGVLSLREGQDFFARRELSIRGLPVGVDGLRLDVLPDDPGQLPEIELSWLLPDQDLPEARQLKGGYTLHLDLHPEQPNRLVGEFHLVLPAQFQTTLTGKVELFRNGLRYQQGQVDRTVDSRDTLAYLITDYLQRRFATRDVQLAPLPLHDVTTGNLALDVQARVGGQEQRVPVRLSKHPQLGWRIDDDRFPELPEASEAAPIAAAPKAAVNAPSAQPDPRQELTLARLLAEPQHYVNQPMRLFSEKGTAVQGQFAGIDEQGQLVLRQRLNGSGEARFTLLPANVVHVERVDE
;
A
#
# COMPACT_ATOMS: atom_id res chain seq x y z
N MET A 1 0.84 -22.35 -28.04
CA MET A 1 1.37 -23.09 -29.20
C MET A 1 2.43 -22.29 -29.96
N ASP A 2 2.31 -20.96 -30.01
CA ASP A 2 3.18 -20.10 -30.83
C ASP A 2 4.64 -20.06 -30.34
N ALA A 3 4.85 -20.12 -29.02
CA ALA A 3 6.20 -20.23 -28.44
C ALA A 3 6.94 -21.50 -28.90
N LEU A 4 6.24 -22.62 -29.11
CA LEU A 4 6.86 -23.87 -29.59
C LEU A 4 7.25 -23.78 -31.07
N LEU A 5 6.48 -23.04 -31.87
CA LEU A 5 6.80 -22.76 -33.28
C LEU A 5 8.04 -21.86 -33.39
N ILE A 6 8.11 -20.80 -32.59
CA ILE A 6 9.26 -19.90 -32.51
C ILE A 6 10.51 -20.66 -32.04
N LEU A 7 10.40 -21.42 -30.95
CA LEU A 7 11.51 -22.20 -30.38
C LEU A 7 11.99 -23.30 -31.34
N GLY A 8 11.06 -24.01 -31.97
CA GLY A 8 11.38 -25.03 -32.97
C GLY A 8 12.09 -24.45 -34.20
N GLY A 9 11.65 -23.29 -34.69
CA GLY A 9 12.32 -22.57 -35.77
C GLY A 9 13.73 -22.12 -35.41
N LEU A 10 13.92 -21.57 -34.21
CA LEU A 10 15.22 -21.13 -33.71
C LEU A 10 16.19 -22.32 -33.52
N LEU A 11 15.70 -23.44 -32.97
CA LEU A 11 16.49 -24.66 -32.82
C LEU A 11 16.95 -25.20 -34.17
N LEU A 12 16.08 -25.18 -35.19
CA LEU A 12 16.42 -25.64 -36.53
C LEU A 12 17.47 -24.74 -37.21
N ILE A 13 17.39 -23.42 -36.98
CA ILE A 13 18.42 -22.46 -37.42
C ILE A 13 19.75 -22.75 -36.72
N LEU A 14 19.73 -23.01 -35.41
CA LEU A 14 20.93 -23.31 -34.64
C LEU A 14 21.59 -24.61 -35.11
N VAL A 15 20.81 -25.65 -35.39
CA VAL A 15 21.30 -26.90 -36.01
C VAL A 15 21.93 -26.61 -37.38
N GLY A 16 21.28 -25.79 -38.22
CA GLY A 16 21.83 -25.36 -39.50
C GLY A 16 23.16 -24.61 -39.37
N LEU A 17 23.30 -23.74 -38.36
CA LEU A 17 24.55 -23.02 -38.05
C LEU A 17 25.65 -23.97 -37.57
N VAL A 18 25.34 -24.92 -36.68
CA VAL A 18 26.30 -25.94 -36.22
C VAL A 18 26.78 -26.80 -37.39
N LEU A 19 25.88 -27.23 -38.28
CA LEU A 19 26.25 -27.94 -39.50
C LEU A 19 27.17 -27.09 -40.40
N LEU A 20 26.97 -25.77 -40.45
CA LEU A 20 27.79 -24.85 -41.22
C LEU A 20 29.20 -24.70 -40.62
N VAL A 21 29.31 -24.59 -39.30
CA VAL A 21 30.60 -24.55 -38.56
C VAL A 21 31.36 -25.87 -38.71
N MET A 22 30.69 -27.02 -38.53
CA MET A 22 31.30 -28.34 -38.75
C MET A 22 31.84 -28.49 -40.17
N ARG A 23 31.11 -27.97 -41.17
CA ARG A 23 31.61 -27.95 -42.56
C ARG A 23 32.73 -26.95 -42.79
N GLY A 24 32.78 -25.84 -42.05
CA GLY A 24 33.91 -24.93 -42.00
C GLY A 24 35.18 -25.67 -41.57
N PHE A 25 35.14 -26.37 -40.43
CA PHE A 25 36.26 -27.18 -39.92
C PHE A 25 36.67 -28.30 -40.88
N ALA A 26 35.71 -28.93 -41.57
CA ALA A 26 36.01 -29.95 -42.58
C ALA A 26 36.74 -29.38 -43.83
N THR A 27 36.75 -28.06 -44.03
CA THR A 27 37.51 -27.42 -45.10
C THR A 27 38.88 -26.94 -44.64
N SER A 28 38.96 -26.29 -43.48
CA SER A 28 40.20 -25.89 -42.82
C SER A 28 39.92 -25.42 -41.40
N LEU A 29 40.94 -25.45 -40.55
CA LEU A 29 40.85 -24.95 -39.18
C LEU A 29 40.49 -23.45 -39.13
N LEU A 30 41.04 -22.65 -40.06
CA LEU A 30 40.78 -21.21 -40.18
C LEU A 30 39.32 -20.92 -40.57
N TRP A 31 38.74 -21.71 -41.48
CA TRP A 31 37.34 -21.57 -41.86
C TRP A 31 36.37 -21.99 -40.75
N GLY A 32 36.73 -22.97 -39.92
CA GLY A 32 35.95 -23.32 -38.73
C GLY A 32 35.81 -22.15 -37.76
N TRP A 33 36.92 -21.48 -37.44
CA TRP A 33 36.93 -20.28 -36.61
C TRP A 33 36.24 -19.08 -37.27
N ALA A 34 36.47 -18.87 -38.57
CA ALA A 34 35.80 -17.82 -39.34
C ALA A 34 34.28 -17.98 -39.33
N CYS A 35 33.77 -19.22 -39.37
CA CYS A 35 32.33 -19.48 -39.30
C CYS A 35 31.69 -19.22 -37.92
N LEU A 36 32.46 -18.90 -36.88
CA LEU A 36 31.90 -18.47 -35.60
C LEU A 36 31.49 -16.99 -35.64
N LEU A 37 32.04 -16.21 -36.57
CA LEU A 37 31.79 -14.78 -36.72
C LEU A 37 30.79 -14.51 -37.85
N PRO A 38 29.63 -13.87 -37.59
CA PRO A 38 28.58 -13.62 -38.59
C PRO A 38 29.02 -12.96 -39.91
N PRO A 39 29.98 -12.01 -39.97
CA PRO A 39 30.40 -11.45 -41.26
C PRO A 39 31.23 -12.44 -42.09
N LEU A 40 31.98 -13.34 -41.44
CA LEU A 40 32.87 -14.28 -42.11
C LEU A 40 32.16 -15.58 -42.52
N THR A 41 31.04 -15.95 -41.87
CA THR A 41 30.16 -17.03 -42.32
C THR A 41 29.60 -16.76 -43.71
N LEU A 42 29.23 -15.52 -44.00
CA LEU A 42 28.74 -15.11 -45.32
C LEU A 42 29.81 -15.29 -46.40
N LEU A 43 31.08 -14.96 -46.09
CA LEU A 43 32.22 -15.19 -46.97
C LEU A 43 32.41 -16.68 -47.27
N PHE A 44 32.26 -17.54 -46.26
CA PHE A 44 32.33 -19.00 -46.42
C PHE A 44 31.21 -19.53 -47.31
N ILE A 45 29.98 -19.03 -47.11
CA ILE A 45 28.80 -19.45 -47.90
C ILE A 45 29.00 -19.09 -49.38
N VAL A 46 29.47 -17.87 -49.68
CA VAL A 46 29.71 -17.42 -51.05
C VAL A 46 30.83 -18.21 -51.71
N ARG A 47 31.95 -18.42 -50.99
CA ARG A 47 33.13 -19.10 -51.53
C ARG A 47 32.98 -20.63 -51.62
N HIS A 48 32.23 -21.24 -50.70
CA HIS A 48 32.06 -22.69 -50.58
C HIS A 48 30.58 -23.12 -50.70
N TRP A 49 29.85 -22.48 -51.61
CA TRP A 49 28.41 -22.70 -51.86
C TRP A 49 27.98 -24.17 -51.96
N ARG A 50 28.74 -24.99 -52.71
CA ARG A 50 28.44 -26.42 -52.89
C ARG A 50 28.39 -27.20 -51.57
N ARG A 51 29.19 -26.79 -50.57
CA ARG A 51 29.25 -27.40 -49.23
C ARG A 51 28.26 -26.75 -48.26
N ALA A 52 28.02 -25.45 -48.41
CA ALA A 52 27.13 -24.68 -47.53
C ALA A 52 25.63 -24.88 -47.80
N LYS A 53 25.22 -25.20 -49.04
CA LYS A 53 23.80 -25.22 -49.47
C LYS A 53 22.84 -26.02 -48.58
N HIS A 54 23.26 -27.17 -48.04
CA HIS A 54 22.36 -27.98 -47.20
C HIS A 54 22.21 -27.40 -45.79
N ALA A 55 23.28 -26.84 -45.23
CA ALA A 55 23.24 -26.15 -43.94
C ALA A 55 22.39 -24.87 -44.04
N LEU A 56 22.59 -24.12 -45.14
CA LEU A 56 21.77 -22.95 -45.47
C LEU A 56 20.30 -23.32 -45.69
N GLY A 57 20.01 -24.44 -46.37
CA GLY A 57 18.65 -24.93 -46.55
C GLY A 57 17.97 -25.30 -45.23
N CYS A 58 18.72 -25.85 -44.27
CA CYS A 58 18.24 -26.10 -42.92
C CYS A 58 17.92 -24.79 -42.19
N CYS A 59 18.80 -23.78 -42.25
CA CYS A 59 18.50 -22.46 -41.68
C CYS A 59 17.26 -21.82 -42.33
N ALA A 60 17.14 -21.87 -43.66
CA ALA A 60 16.01 -21.32 -44.39
C ALA A 60 14.69 -22.01 -44.03
N LEU A 61 14.72 -23.33 -43.79
CA LEU A 61 13.56 -24.09 -43.34
C LEU A 61 13.11 -23.66 -41.94
N GLY A 62 14.04 -23.26 -41.06
CA GLY A 62 13.76 -22.80 -39.70
C GLY A 62 13.22 -21.38 -39.63
N MET A 63 13.52 -20.55 -40.64
CA MET A 63 12.96 -19.20 -40.78
C MET A 63 11.44 -19.22 -41.00
N ILE A 64 10.89 -20.25 -41.65
CA ILE A 64 9.46 -20.36 -41.94
C ILE A 64 8.62 -20.45 -40.65
N PRO A 65 8.82 -21.44 -39.75
CA PRO A 65 8.08 -21.51 -38.50
C PRO A 65 8.41 -20.33 -37.56
N LEU A 66 9.60 -19.75 -37.65
CA LEU A 66 9.95 -18.54 -36.89
C LEU A 66 9.09 -17.34 -37.31
N ILE A 67 9.00 -17.05 -38.61
CA ILE A 67 8.19 -15.93 -39.12
C ILE A 67 6.71 -16.17 -38.85
N VAL A 68 6.22 -17.40 -39.07
CA VAL A 68 4.82 -17.75 -38.78
C VAL A 68 4.52 -17.61 -37.29
N GLY A 69 5.39 -18.12 -36.41
CA GLY A 69 5.23 -18.00 -34.96
C GLY A 69 5.22 -16.54 -34.48
N LEU A 70 6.12 -15.71 -35.02
CA LEU A 70 6.14 -14.26 -34.73
C LEU A 70 4.90 -13.54 -35.25
N ALA A 71 4.41 -13.88 -36.45
CA ALA A 71 3.21 -13.27 -37.03
C ALA A 71 1.93 -13.64 -36.26
N VAL A 72 1.80 -14.90 -35.83
CA VAL A 72 0.68 -15.34 -34.98
C VAL A 72 0.75 -14.64 -33.61
N MET A 73 1.94 -14.55 -33.01
CA MET A 73 2.14 -13.82 -31.75
C MET A 73 1.82 -12.33 -31.90
N ALA A 74 2.18 -11.69 -33.02
CA ALA A 74 1.83 -10.30 -33.30
C ALA A 74 0.30 -10.07 -33.35
N GLY A 75 -0.44 -11.05 -33.86
CA GLY A 75 -1.90 -11.00 -33.96
C GLY A 75 -2.63 -11.24 -32.65
N GLN A 76 -2.04 -12.01 -31.73
CA GLN A 76 -2.64 -12.32 -30.43
C GLN A 76 -2.19 -11.33 -29.32
N ASP A 77 -0.91 -10.97 -29.30
CA ASP A 77 -0.27 -10.18 -28.23
C ASP A 77 0.80 -9.24 -28.83
N PRO A 78 0.42 -8.08 -29.39
CA PRO A 78 1.37 -7.14 -29.99
C PRO A 78 2.39 -6.60 -28.98
N GLN A 79 2.00 -6.50 -27.70
CA GLN A 79 2.88 -6.04 -26.62
C GLN A 79 4.03 -7.01 -26.34
N ARG A 80 3.81 -8.33 -26.42
CA ARG A 80 4.86 -9.34 -26.23
C ARG A 80 5.91 -9.29 -27.34
N LEU A 81 5.46 -9.05 -28.58
CA LEU A 81 6.36 -8.88 -29.71
C LEU A 81 7.24 -7.64 -29.53
N GLU A 82 6.64 -6.52 -29.10
CA GLU A 82 7.36 -5.28 -28.82
C GLU A 82 8.36 -5.45 -27.66
N ALA A 83 8.01 -6.22 -26.62
CA ALA A 83 8.92 -6.54 -25.52
C ALA A 83 10.13 -7.38 -25.98
N ILE A 84 9.92 -8.37 -26.85
CA ILE A 84 10.98 -9.22 -27.42
C ILE A 84 11.90 -8.41 -28.35
N ILE A 85 11.33 -7.63 -29.27
CA ILE A 85 12.08 -6.82 -30.24
C ILE A 85 12.79 -5.66 -29.55
N GLY A 86 12.12 -5.02 -28.58
CA GLY A 86 12.63 -3.92 -27.79
C GLY A 86 13.71 -4.33 -26.79
N LEU A 87 14.11 -5.61 -26.77
CA LEU A 87 15.09 -6.17 -25.84
C LEU A 87 14.73 -5.83 -24.38
N GLN A 88 13.44 -5.75 -24.07
CA GLN A 88 12.97 -5.37 -22.74
C GLN A 88 13.34 -6.43 -21.71
N TRP A 89 13.49 -7.70 -22.13
CA TRP A 89 14.05 -8.79 -21.33
C TRP A 89 15.55 -8.63 -20.99
N LEU A 90 16.27 -7.77 -21.72
CA LEU A 90 17.68 -7.42 -21.42
C LEU A 90 17.79 -6.18 -20.53
N LYS A 91 16.75 -5.35 -20.51
CA LYS A 91 16.67 -4.28 -19.51
C LYS A 91 16.38 -4.98 -18.20
N PRO A 92 17.16 -4.74 -17.12
CA PRO A 92 16.66 -5.08 -15.80
C PRO A 92 15.29 -4.45 -15.71
N GLU A 93 14.28 -5.28 -15.42
CA GLU A 93 12.91 -4.87 -15.18
C GLU A 93 13.01 -3.62 -14.31
N GLN A 94 12.80 -2.47 -14.93
CA GLN A 94 13.13 -1.21 -14.30
C GLN A 94 12.12 -1.15 -13.18
N PRO A 95 12.54 -1.29 -11.90
CA PRO A 95 11.60 -1.32 -10.79
C PRO A 95 10.72 -0.12 -11.00
N ALA A 96 9.41 -0.36 -11.12
CA ALA A 96 8.43 0.63 -11.51
C ALA A 96 8.81 1.93 -10.82
N ALA A 97 9.13 2.95 -11.62
CA ALA A 97 9.78 4.14 -11.11
C ALA A 97 8.88 4.77 -10.02
N GLY A 98 9.27 4.57 -8.76
CA GLY A 98 8.53 5.03 -7.59
C GLY A 98 8.65 4.01 -6.45
N GLU A 99 9.16 4.32 -5.27
CA GLU A 99 9.23 5.64 -4.64
C GLU A 99 10.13 5.65 -3.39
N LEU A 100 10.46 4.48 -2.81
CA LEU A 100 11.06 4.37 -1.48
C LEU A 100 12.58 4.15 -1.57
N ASN A 101 13.35 5.01 -0.92
CA ASN A 101 14.80 4.86 -0.76
C ASN A 101 15.09 4.08 0.53
N ILE A 102 15.01 2.75 0.43
CA ILE A 102 15.32 1.85 1.55
C ILE A 102 16.81 1.50 1.53
N GLN A 103 17.53 1.92 2.57
CA GLN A 103 18.96 1.66 2.77
C GLN A 103 19.16 0.71 3.96
N LEU A 104 18.43 -0.40 3.91
CA LEU A 104 18.50 -1.44 4.92
C LEU A 104 19.60 -2.44 4.57
N HIS A 105 20.43 -2.78 5.53
CA HIS A 105 21.52 -3.72 5.38
C HIS A 105 21.40 -4.83 6.43
N GLY A 106 21.80 -6.04 6.04
CA GLY A 106 21.89 -7.16 6.96
C GLY A 106 21.40 -8.45 6.34
N GLN A 107 20.91 -9.34 7.20
CA GLN A 107 20.50 -10.69 6.83
C GLN A 107 19.13 -11.01 7.43
N LEU A 108 18.38 -11.83 6.70
CA LEU A 108 17.14 -12.46 7.12
C LEU A 108 17.30 -13.96 6.92
N ASN A 109 17.26 -14.73 8.01
CA ASN A 109 17.51 -16.18 7.98
C ASN A 109 18.87 -16.57 7.37
N GLY A 110 19.92 -15.79 7.67
CA GLY A 110 21.30 -16.01 7.19
C GLY A 110 21.58 -15.57 5.76
N GLU A 111 20.55 -15.17 5.01
CA GLU A 111 20.67 -14.68 3.64
C GLU A 111 20.62 -13.15 3.60
N PRO A 112 21.34 -12.48 2.68
CA PRO A 112 21.21 -11.05 2.48
C PRO A 112 19.75 -10.65 2.22
N PHE A 113 19.30 -9.59 2.88
CA PHE A 113 17.94 -9.05 2.72
C PHE A 113 18.02 -7.60 2.26
N THR A 114 17.47 -7.33 1.08
CA THR A 114 17.43 -6.00 0.47
C THR A 114 16.00 -5.71 0.03
N PRO A 115 15.12 -5.25 0.94
CA PRO A 115 13.73 -5.00 0.61
C PRO A 115 13.60 -3.85 -0.41
N GLN A 116 12.67 -3.99 -1.35
CA GLN A 116 12.32 -2.95 -2.32
C GLN A 116 10.99 -2.27 -1.99
N GLU A 117 10.12 -2.95 -1.23
CA GLU A 117 8.83 -2.43 -0.79
C GLU A 117 8.79 -2.30 0.73
N GLY A 118 8.10 -1.27 1.21
CA GLY A 118 7.96 -0.98 2.63
C GLY A 118 6.65 -0.25 2.92
N GLU A 119 5.87 -0.77 3.86
CA GLU A 119 4.59 -0.20 4.26
C GLU A 119 4.40 -0.28 5.78
N LEU A 120 3.68 0.70 6.34
CA LEU A 120 3.19 0.67 7.71
C LEU A 120 1.71 1.05 7.70
N VAL A 121 0.85 0.04 7.78
CA VAL A 121 -0.61 0.19 7.69
C VAL A 121 -1.25 -0.55 8.86
N ASP A 122 -2.22 0.08 9.52
CA ASP A 122 -2.99 -0.51 10.64
C ASP A 122 -2.12 -1.14 11.75
N GLY A 123 -0.96 -0.54 12.05
CA GLY A 123 -0.04 -1.05 13.08
C GLY A 123 0.79 -2.26 12.66
N VAL A 124 0.83 -2.57 11.36
CA VAL A 124 1.65 -3.62 10.75
C VAL A 124 2.68 -2.98 9.83
N LEU A 125 3.96 -3.11 10.18
CA LEU A 125 5.07 -2.79 9.29
C LEU A 125 5.36 -4.02 8.43
N SER A 126 5.45 -3.87 7.11
CA SER A 126 5.92 -4.90 6.19
C SER A 126 7.08 -4.38 5.35
N LEU A 127 8.13 -5.19 5.23
CA LEU A 127 9.27 -4.99 4.35
C LEU A 127 9.39 -6.22 3.46
N ARG A 128 9.36 -6.02 2.13
CA ARG A 128 9.27 -7.13 1.16
C ARG A 128 10.39 -7.05 0.13
N GLU A 129 10.96 -8.22 -0.15
CA GLU A 129 11.93 -8.44 -1.23
C GLU A 129 11.31 -9.33 -2.31
N GLY A 130 11.28 -8.84 -3.54
CA GLY A 130 10.65 -9.49 -4.70
C GLY A 130 9.31 -8.85 -5.09
N GLN A 131 8.97 -8.94 -6.38
CA GLN A 131 7.77 -8.35 -6.98
C GLN A 131 6.73 -9.42 -7.39
N ASP A 132 6.98 -10.68 -7.06
CA ASP A 132 6.08 -11.80 -7.34
C ASP A 132 4.92 -11.84 -6.32
N PHE A 133 3.89 -12.63 -6.61
CA PHE A 133 2.74 -12.82 -5.70
C PHE A 133 3.17 -13.26 -4.30
N PHE A 134 4.22 -14.08 -4.22
CA PHE A 134 4.93 -14.38 -2.98
C PHE A 134 6.23 -13.60 -2.95
N ALA A 135 6.42 -12.80 -1.90
CA ALA A 135 7.71 -12.19 -1.66
C ALA A 135 8.76 -13.29 -1.46
N ARG A 136 9.95 -13.09 -2.05
CA ARG A 136 11.07 -14.01 -1.84
C ARG A 136 11.47 -14.03 -0.38
N ARG A 137 11.45 -12.85 0.26
CA ARG A 137 11.65 -12.66 1.70
C ARG A 137 10.77 -11.52 2.17
N GLU A 138 10.17 -11.66 3.33
CA GLU A 138 9.32 -10.64 3.94
C GLU A 138 9.54 -10.62 5.46
N LEU A 139 9.60 -9.41 6.00
CA LEU A 139 9.58 -9.13 7.42
C LEU A 139 8.30 -8.37 7.73
N SER A 140 7.51 -8.88 8.66
CA SER A 140 6.33 -8.20 9.19
C SER A 140 6.46 -7.96 10.69
N ILE A 141 6.10 -6.77 11.16
CA ILE A 141 6.07 -6.42 12.59
C ILE A 141 4.66 -5.93 12.92
N ARG A 142 3.96 -6.67 13.78
CA ARG A 142 2.57 -6.40 14.14
C ARG A 142 2.46 -5.79 15.54
N GLY A 143 1.44 -4.96 15.76
CA GLY A 143 1.16 -4.38 17.07
C GLY A 143 1.95 -3.10 17.36
N LEU A 144 2.36 -2.37 16.32
CA LEU A 144 3.07 -1.10 16.47
C LEU A 144 2.09 0.03 16.82
N PRO A 145 2.44 0.91 17.78
CA PRO A 145 1.61 2.04 18.18
C PRO A 145 1.81 3.22 17.20
N VAL A 146 1.16 3.17 16.03
CA VAL A 146 1.31 4.20 15.00
C VAL A 146 0.56 5.47 15.40
N GLY A 147 1.29 6.58 15.55
CA GLY A 147 0.73 7.90 15.83
C GLY A 147 0.66 8.80 14.59
N VAL A 148 0.05 9.98 14.75
CA VAL A 148 0.01 11.01 13.70
C VAL A 148 1.41 11.60 13.45
N ASP A 149 2.19 11.73 14.52
CA ASP A 149 3.53 12.34 14.53
C ASP A 149 4.67 11.37 14.14
N GLY A 150 4.33 10.16 13.70
CA GLY A 150 5.29 9.11 13.36
C GLY A 150 5.27 7.93 14.33
N LEU A 151 6.38 7.19 14.38
CA LEU A 151 6.56 6.02 15.23
C LEU A 151 7.98 6.03 15.81
N ARG A 152 8.07 6.17 17.13
CA ARG A 152 9.30 5.91 17.88
C ARG A 152 9.07 4.77 18.87
N LEU A 153 9.86 3.72 18.75
CA LEU A 153 9.74 2.53 19.59
C LEU A 153 11.09 1.90 19.83
N ASP A 154 11.38 1.64 21.11
CA ASP A 154 12.53 0.87 21.57
C ASP A 154 12.03 -0.37 22.31
N VAL A 155 12.51 -1.54 21.94
CA VAL A 155 12.24 -2.82 22.58
C VAL A 155 13.55 -3.53 22.84
N LEU A 156 13.76 -3.94 24.08
CA LEU A 156 14.89 -4.77 24.51
C LEU A 156 14.45 -6.22 24.77
N PRO A 157 15.39 -7.19 24.75
CA PRO A 157 15.06 -8.60 24.86
C PRO A 157 14.30 -9.01 26.12
N ASP A 158 14.56 -8.30 27.24
CA ASP A 158 14.00 -8.61 28.57
C ASP A 158 12.80 -7.73 28.92
N ASP A 159 12.31 -6.92 27.99
CA ASP A 159 11.17 -6.03 28.25
C ASP A 159 9.89 -6.84 28.53
N PRO A 160 9.17 -6.54 29.63
CA PRO A 160 7.95 -7.24 29.97
C PRO A 160 6.73 -6.69 29.23
N GLY A 161 5.70 -7.52 29.05
CA GLY A 161 4.39 -7.10 28.55
C GLY A 161 4.08 -7.58 27.14
N GLN A 162 3.13 -6.91 26.48
CA GLN A 162 2.74 -7.22 25.11
C GLN A 162 3.64 -6.45 24.14
N LEU A 163 4.70 -7.11 23.69
CA LEU A 163 5.63 -6.58 22.70
C LEU A 163 5.10 -6.80 21.27
N PRO A 164 5.60 -6.05 20.28
CA PRO A 164 5.30 -6.32 18.88
C PRO A 164 5.62 -7.77 18.49
N GLU A 165 4.86 -8.32 17.56
CA GLU A 165 5.12 -9.65 17.03
C GLU A 165 5.91 -9.54 15.73
N ILE A 166 7.09 -10.17 15.70
CA ILE A 166 7.94 -10.25 14.52
C ILE A 166 7.59 -11.52 13.75
N GLU A 167 7.28 -11.39 12.48
CA GLU A 167 7.07 -12.49 11.56
C GLU A 167 8.07 -12.41 10.41
N LEU A 168 8.77 -13.51 10.16
CA LEU A 168 9.68 -13.69 9.04
C LEU A 168 9.05 -14.68 8.08
N SER A 169 8.99 -14.34 6.81
CA SER A 169 8.51 -15.20 5.73
C SER A 169 9.57 -15.28 4.63
N TRP A 170 9.84 -16.48 4.11
CA TRP A 170 10.78 -16.65 2.99
C TRP A 170 10.39 -17.83 2.10
N LEU A 171 10.68 -17.69 0.81
CA LEU A 171 10.49 -18.72 -0.19
C LEU A 171 11.84 -19.34 -0.58
N LEU A 172 11.95 -20.66 -0.40
CA LEU A 172 13.13 -21.42 -0.85
C LEU A 172 13.02 -21.72 -2.35
N PRO A 173 14.14 -21.80 -3.11
CA PRO A 173 14.10 -21.98 -4.57
C PRO A 173 13.33 -23.22 -5.06
N ASP A 174 13.28 -24.28 -4.25
CA ASP A 174 12.64 -25.55 -4.58
C ASP A 174 11.23 -25.71 -3.96
N GLN A 175 10.67 -24.65 -3.37
CA GLN A 175 9.35 -24.65 -2.74
C GLN A 175 8.38 -23.69 -3.43
N ASP A 176 7.12 -24.11 -3.51
CA ASP A 176 6.02 -23.30 -4.06
C ASP A 176 5.33 -22.42 -2.99
N LEU A 177 5.58 -22.69 -1.70
CA LEU A 177 4.98 -21.98 -0.58
C LEU A 177 6.06 -21.42 0.35
N PRO A 178 5.86 -20.21 0.89
CA PRO A 178 6.80 -19.62 1.82
C PRO A 178 6.73 -20.31 3.19
N GLU A 179 7.88 -20.38 3.85
CA GLU A 179 7.96 -20.73 5.28
C GLU A 179 7.84 -19.47 6.11
N ALA A 180 7.07 -19.54 7.21
CA ALA A 180 6.89 -18.42 8.13
C ALA A 180 7.34 -18.79 9.55
N ARG A 181 8.00 -17.86 10.24
CA ARG A 181 8.34 -17.97 11.66
C ARG A 181 7.95 -16.71 12.41
N GLN A 182 7.32 -16.91 13.56
CA GLN A 182 6.86 -15.82 14.43
C GLN A 182 7.67 -15.77 15.73
N LEU A 183 7.88 -14.57 16.25
CA LEU A 183 8.60 -14.29 17.47
C LEU A 183 7.90 -13.18 18.25
N LYS A 184 7.58 -13.46 19.51
CA LYS A 184 6.82 -12.55 20.39
C LYS A 184 7.68 -11.77 21.40
N GLY A 185 8.99 -12.02 21.44
CA GLY A 185 9.92 -11.39 22.38
C GLY A 185 11.34 -11.94 22.27
N GLY A 186 12.25 -11.46 23.13
CA GLY A 186 13.67 -11.88 23.12
C GLY A 186 14.49 -11.28 21.98
N TYR A 187 14.01 -10.19 21.37
CA TYR A 187 14.66 -9.48 20.28
C TYR A 187 14.95 -8.03 20.68
N THR A 188 15.78 -7.35 19.90
CA THR A 188 15.97 -5.90 20.00
C THR A 188 15.36 -5.23 18.79
N LEU A 189 14.51 -4.23 19.00
CA LEU A 189 13.89 -3.44 17.95
C LEU A 189 14.03 -1.95 18.30
N HIS A 190 14.56 -1.18 17.37
CA HIS A 190 14.56 0.27 17.42
C HIS A 190 13.95 0.80 16.13
N LEU A 191 12.93 1.63 16.27
CA LEU A 191 12.24 2.33 15.20
C LEU A 191 12.21 3.82 15.55
N ASP A 192 12.65 4.67 14.63
CA ASP A 192 12.51 6.12 14.76
C ASP A 192 12.07 6.71 13.42
N LEU A 193 10.77 6.59 13.13
CA LEU A 193 10.14 6.95 11.87
C LEU A 193 9.37 8.26 12.00
N HIS A 194 9.62 9.19 11.07
CA HIS A 194 9.00 10.50 11.03
C HIS A 194 8.13 10.65 9.78
N PRO A 195 6.97 11.32 9.86
CA PRO A 195 6.10 11.51 8.71
C PRO A 195 6.73 12.46 7.70
N GLU A 196 6.73 12.05 6.43
CA GLU A 196 7.16 12.84 5.29
C GLU A 196 6.04 12.92 4.26
N GLN A 197 5.76 14.14 3.79
CA GLN A 197 4.72 14.38 2.79
C GLN A 197 5.10 13.74 1.44
N PRO A 198 4.13 13.23 0.66
CA PRO A 198 2.69 13.24 0.94
C PRO A 198 2.20 12.01 1.75
N ASN A 199 2.89 10.88 1.71
CA ASN A 199 2.41 9.61 2.26
C ASN A 199 3.52 8.67 2.74
N ARG A 200 4.62 9.22 3.28
CA ARG A 200 5.79 8.44 3.66
C ARG A 200 6.09 8.53 5.14
N LEU A 201 6.81 7.54 5.63
CA LEU A 201 7.50 7.52 6.91
C LEU A 201 8.96 7.25 6.63
N VAL A 202 9.84 8.10 7.14
CA VAL A 202 11.28 7.99 6.90
C VAL A 202 11.99 7.97 8.23
N GLY A 203 12.97 7.08 8.37
CA GLY A 203 13.70 6.99 9.63
C GLY A 203 14.65 5.83 9.78
N GLU A 204 15.14 5.68 11.00
CA GLU A 204 16.06 4.62 11.39
C GLU A 204 15.30 3.35 11.75
N PHE A 205 15.86 2.22 11.34
CA PHE A 205 15.37 0.89 11.61
C PHE A 205 16.52 0.03 12.11
N HIS A 206 16.29 -0.67 13.22
CA HIS A 206 17.21 -1.69 13.70
C HIS A 206 16.45 -2.86 14.31
N LEU A 207 16.70 -4.06 13.82
CA LEU A 207 16.17 -5.32 14.36
C LEU A 207 17.30 -6.33 14.55
N VAL A 208 17.37 -6.95 15.73
CA VAL A 208 18.26 -8.08 16.03
C VAL A 208 17.44 -9.19 16.66
N LEU A 209 17.46 -10.37 16.05
CA LEU A 209 16.79 -11.55 16.58
C LEU A 209 17.80 -12.49 17.28
N PRO A 210 17.33 -13.45 18.10
CA PRO A 210 18.18 -14.50 18.65
C PRO A 210 18.98 -15.24 17.58
N ALA A 211 20.18 -15.70 17.94
CA ALA A 211 21.16 -16.27 17.00
C ALA A 211 20.62 -17.40 16.09
N GLN A 212 19.67 -18.20 16.58
CA GLN A 212 19.01 -19.27 15.81
C GLN A 212 18.25 -18.79 14.57
N PHE A 213 17.86 -17.52 14.51
CA PHE A 213 17.17 -16.92 13.36
C PHE A 213 18.15 -16.31 12.36
N GLN A 214 19.41 -16.06 12.73
CA GLN A 214 20.41 -15.44 11.85
C GLN A 214 19.88 -14.17 11.15
N THR A 215 19.13 -13.36 11.89
CA THR A 215 18.49 -12.14 11.38
C THR A 215 19.02 -10.93 12.12
N THR A 216 19.60 -10.01 11.37
CA THR A 216 20.05 -8.70 11.86
C THR A 216 19.87 -7.72 10.74
N LEU A 217 19.13 -6.65 10.99
CA LEU A 217 18.79 -5.63 10.02
C LEU A 217 19.05 -4.26 10.64
N THR A 218 19.71 -3.38 9.91
CA THR A 218 19.99 -2.03 10.37
C THR A 218 20.09 -1.06 9.19
N GLY A 219 19.67 0.18 9.41
CA GLY A 219 19.83 1.26 8.43
C GLY A 219 18.59 2.14 8.35
N LYS A 220 18.48 2.85 7.23
CA LYS A 220 17.36 3.77 7.00
C LYS A 220 16.30 3.11 6.14
N VAL A 221 15.04 3.36 6.48
CA VAL A 221 13.89 2.87 5.73
C VAL A 221 12.98 4.03 5.35
N GLU A 222 12.36 3.89 4.19
CA GLU A 222 11.21 4.69 3.78
C GLU A 222 10.03 3.72 3.64
N LEU A 223 8.90 4.06 4.23
CA LEU A 223 7.68 3.24 4.22
C LEU A 223 6.50 4.08 3.76
N PHE A 224 5.53 3.48 3.08
CA PHE A 224 4.24 4.11 2.86
C PHE A 224 3.34 4.02 4.10
N ARG A 225 2.53 5.05 4.34
CA ARG A 225 1.56 5.07 5.46
C ARG A 225 0.23 4.40 5.14
N ASN A 226 -0.05 4.21 3.85
CA ASN A 226 -1.23 3.56 3.31
C ASN A 226 -0.96 3.10 1.87
N GLY A 227 -1.95 2.48 1.22
CA GLY A 227 -1.87 1.99 -0.14
C GLY A 227 -1.90 3.06 -1.25
N LEU A 228 -1.83 4.35 -0.94
CA LEU A 228 -1.70 5.41 -1.94
C LEU A 228 -0.26 5.51 -2.44
N ARG A 229 -0.13 5.75 -3.75
CA ARG A 229 1.12 6.07 -4.43
C ARG A 229 1.00 7.40 -5.13
N TYR A 230 2.13 8.06 -5.36
CA TYR A 230 2.14 9.38 -5.96
C TYR A 230 3.05 9.43 -7.18
N GLN A 231 2.53 10.02 -8.27
CA GLN A 231 3.28 10.29 -9.48
C GLN A 231 3.17 11.79 -9.77
N GLN A 232 4.32 12.48 -9.88
CA GLN A 232 4.39 13.93 -10.10
C GLN A 232 3.59 14.76 -9.07
N GLY A 233 3.53 14.28 -7.82
CA GLY A 233 2.81 14.95 -6.72
C GLY A 233 1.30 14.74 -6.71
N GLN A 234 0.74 13.98 -7.67
CA GLN A 234 -0.66 13.58 -7.68
C GLN A 234 -0.80 12.09 -7.34
N VAL A 235 -1.96 11.68 -6.82
CA VAL A 235 -2.23 10.27 -6.55
C VAL A 235 -2.19 9.47 -7.85
N ASP A 236 -1.37 8.42 -7.87
CA ASP A 236 -1.30 7.48 -8.99
C ASP A 236 -2.55 6.60 -9.01
N ARG A 237 -3.42 6.88 -9.98
CA ARG A 237 -4.69 6.16 -10.17
C ARG A 237 -4.51 4.79 -10.80
N THR A 238 -3.31 4.43 -11.28
CA THR A 238 -3.05 3.13 -11.91
C THR A 238 -2.87 2.01 -10.90
N VAL A 239 -2.62 2.36 -9.63
CA VAL A 239 -2.40 1.42 -8.54
C VAL A 239 -3.69 0.76 -8.09
N ASP A 240 -3.67 -0.57 -8.01
CA ASP A 240 -4.78 -1.39 -7.53
C ASP A 240 -4.73 -1.49 -6.00
N SER A 241 -5.15 -0.43 -5.31
CA SER A 241 -5.27 -0.44 -3.86
C SER A 241 -6.65 0.03 -3.40
N ARG A 242 -7.06 -0.46 -2.23
CA ARG A 242 -8.29 -0.01 -1.56
C ARG A 242 -8.26 1.49 -1.30
N ASP A 243 -7.10 2.02 -0.93
CA ASP A 243 -6.94 3.44 -0.62
C ASP A 243 -7.03 4.31 -1.88
N THR A 244 -6.50 3.87 -3.03
CA THR A 244 -6.67 4.59 -4.31
C THR A 244 -8.15 4.70 -4.68
N LEU A 245 -8.93 3.61 -4.51
CA LEU A 245 -10.37 3.65 -4.74
C LEU A 245 -11.10 4.54 -3.73
N ALA A 246 -10.76 4.44 -2.43
CA ALA A 246 -11.33 5.28 -1.39
C ALA A 246 -11.06 6.77 -1.64
N TYR A 247 -9.85 7.12 -2.09
CA TYR A 247 -9.48 8.47 -2.49
C TYR A 247 -10.35 8.97 -3.64
N LEU A 248 -10.47 8.20 -4.73
CA LEU A 248 -11.29 8.57 -5.89
C LEU A 248 -12.78 8.72 -5.55
N ILE A 249 -13.32 7.81 -4.73
CA ILE A 249 -14.71 7.87 -4.28
C ILE A 249 -14.93 9.09 -3.39
N THR A 250 -14.02 9.36 -2.46
CA THR A 250 -14.12 10.52 -1.57
C THR A 250 -14.09 11.81 -2.36
N ASP A 251 -13.14 11.97 -3.28
CA ASP A 251 -13.03 13.12 -4.18
C ASP A 251 -14.30 13.31 -5.03
N TYR A 252 -14.83 12.23 -5.62
CA TYR A 252 -16.10 12.28 -6.36
C TYR A 252 -17.29 12.69 -5.49
N LEU A 253 -17.42 12.15 -4.28
CA LEU A 253 -18.50 12.52 -3.36
C LEU A 253 -18.37 13.98 -2.94
N GLN A 254 -17.16 14.45 -2.66
CA GLN A 254 -16.90 15.85 -2.33
C GLN A 254 -17.37 16.78 -3.45
N ARG A 255 -17.01 16.47 -4.71
CA ARG A 255 -17.43 17.25 -5.89
C ARG A 255 -18.94 17.14 -6.15
N ARG A 256 -19.51 15.94 -6.02
CA ARG A 256 -20.96 15.68 -6.22
C ARG A 256 -21.84 16.44 -5.24
N PHE A 257 -21.44 16.51 -3.97
CA PHE A 257 -22.19 17.18 -2.92
C PHE A 257 -21.70 18.61 -2.64
N ALA A 258 -20.71 19.08 -3.39
CA ALA A 258 -20.09 20.39 -3.24
C ALA A 258 -19.65 20.70 -1.79
N THR A 259 -19.13 19.69 -1.07
CA THR A 259 -18.66 19.81 0.31
C THR A 259 -17.38 19.02 0.52
N ARG A 260 -16.50 19.51 1.41
CA ARG A 260 -15.29 18.77 1.81
C ARG A 260 -15.54 17.85 3.00
N ASP A 261 -16.66 18.03 3.70
CA ASP A 261 -17.06 17.19 4.84
C ASP A 261 -17.69 15.88 4.33
N VAL A 262 -16.82 14.95 3.96
CA VAL A 262 -17.16 13.60 3.51
C VAL A 262 -16.36 12.59 4.31
N GLN A 263 -17.05 11.71 5.02
CA GLN A 263 -16.46 10.58 5.73
C GLN A 263 -16.94 9.28 5.10
N LEU A 264 -16.04 8.59 4.43
CA LEU A 264 -16.33 7.34 3.76
C LEU A 264 -16.38 6.18 4.76
N ALA A 265 -17.40 5.34 4.71
CA ALA A 265 -17.41 4.09 5.46
C ALA A 265 -16.45 3.05 4.83
N PRO A 266 -15.98 2.05 5.60
CA PRO A 266 -15.10 1.01 5.07
C PRO A 266 -15.68 0.32 3.82
N LEU A 267 -14.95 0.38 2.71
CA LEU A 267 -15.39 -0.22 1.45
C LEU A 267 -15.32 -1.76 1.53
N PRO A 268 -16.34 -2.50 1.08
CA PRO A 268 -16.36 -3.97 1.07
C PRO A 268 -15.62 -4.52 -0.16
N LEU A 269 -14.33 -4.21 -0.28
CA LEU A 269 -13.50 -4.64 -1.41
C LEU A 269 -12.80 -5.96 -1.04
N HIS A 270 -13.08 -7.01 -1.81
CA HIS A 270 -12.41 -8.32 -1.67
C HIS A 270 -11.40 -8.57 -2.78
N ASP A 271 -11.64 -8.02 -3.98
CA ASP A 271 -10.71 -8.08 -5.09
C ASP A 271 -10.80 -6.79 -5.91
N VAL A 272 -9.67 -6.07 -5.99
CA VAL A 272 -9.56 -4.81 -6.74
C VAL A 272 -9.09 -5.10 -8.17
N THR A 273 -8.61 -6.30 -8.50
CA THR A 273 -7.91 -6.58 -9.77
C THR A 273 -8.83 -6.73 -10.99
N THR A 274 -10.14 -6.88 -10.79
CA THR A 274 -11.14 -7.14 -11.86
C THR A 274 -11.30 -5.98 -12.85
N GLY A 275 -10.73 -4.80 -12.56
CA GLY A 275 -10.71 -3.64 -13.46
C GLY A 275 -12.05 -2.94 -13.67
N ASN A 276 -13.18 -3.52 -13.22
CA ASN A 276 -14.50 -2.88 -13.18
C ASN A 276 -15.19 -3.23 -11.86
N LEU A 277 -15.74 -2.22 -11.18
CA LEU A 277 -16.36 -2.36 -9.87
C LEU A 277 -17.67 -1.58 -9.81
N ALA A 278 -18.71 -2.18 -9.24
CA ALA A 278 -19.96 -1.51 -8.90
C ALA A 278 -20.19 -1.66 -7.39
N LEU A 279 -20.23 -0.54 -6.69
CA LEU A 279 -20.26 -0.47 -5.23
C LEU A 279 -21.45 0.38 -4.77
N ASP A 280 -22.17 -0.09 -3.76
CA ASP A 280 -23.07 0.76 -2.98
C ASP A 280 -22.30 1.36 -1.82
N VAL A 281 -21.82 2.58 -2.01
CA VAL A 281 -20.97 3.29 -1.07
C VAL A 281 -21.82 3.92 0.03
N GLN A 282 -21.42 3.74 1.29
CA GLN A 282 -21.97 4.45 2.43
C GLN A 282 -21.00 5.55 2.85
N ALA A 283 -21.47 6.77 3.00
CA ALA A 283 -20.66 7.90 3.44
C ALA A 283 -21.50 8.86 4.27
N ARG A 284 -20.87 9.55 5.23
CA ARG A 284 -21.47 10.69 5.92
C ARG A 284 -21.03 11.97 5.22
N VAL A 285 -21.99 12.72 4.69
CA VAL A 285 -21.75 13.95 3.92
C VAL A 285 -22.46 15.10 4.61
N GLY A 286 -21.71 16.09 5.09
CA GLY A 286 -22.30 17.20 5.86
C GLY A 286 -23.06 16.71 7.11
N GLY A 287 -22.52 15.69 7.79
CA GLY A 287 -23.18 15.04 8.94
C GLY A 287 -24.33 14.07 8.61
N GLN A 288 -24.80 13.98 7.36
CA GLN A 288 -25.90 13.09 6.98
C GLN A 288 -25.40 11.80 6.33
N GLU A 289 -25.95 10.66 6.73
CA GLU A 289 -25.66 9.38 6.08
C GLU A 289 -26.29 9.31 4.68
N GLN A 290 -25.45 9.01 3.70
CA GLN A 290 -25.80 8.89 2.29
C GLN A 290 -25.36 7.51 1.79
N ARG A 291 -26.22 6.89 0.96
CA ARG A 291 -25.88 5.68 0.22
C ARG A 291 -25.87 6.00 -1.26
N VAL A 292 -24.73 5.82 -1.92
CA VAL A 292 -24.49 6.23 -3.30
C VAL A 292 -23.99 5.05 -4.11
N PRO A 293 -24.70 4.64 -5.18
CA PRO A 293 -24.17 3.67 -6.12
C PRO A 293 -23.06 4.32 -6.94
N VAL A 294 -21.88 3.72 -6.93
CA VAL A 294 -20.69 4.17 -7.67
C VAL A 294 -20.20 3.05 -8.58
N ARG A 295 -19.91 3.39 -9.83
CA ARG A 295 -19.29 2.49 -10.80
C ARG A 295 -17.90 3.01 -11.13
N LEU A 296 -16.91 2.13 -10.99
CA LEU A 296 -15.52 2.41 -11.31
C LEU A 296 -15.05 1.48 -12.42
N SER A 297 -14.27 2.03 -13.34
CA SER A 297 -13.56 1.26 -14.37
C SER A 297 -12.09 1.65 -14.39
N LYS A 298 -11.22 0.69 -14.69
CA LYS A 298 -9.78 0.90 -14.85
C LYS A 298 -9.46 1.07 -16.33
N HIS A 299 -8.96 2.25 -16.68
CA HIS A 299 -8.46 2.54 -18.02
C HIS A 299 -6.98 2.17 -18.14
N PRO A 300 -6.52 1.53 -19.23
CA PRO A 300 -5.13 1.08 -19.37
C PRO A 300 -4.06 2.16 -19.21
N GLN A 301 -4.37 3.42 -19.57
CA GLN A 301 -3.41 4.53 -19.52
C GLN A 301 -3.68 5.56 -18.42
N LEU A 302 -4.92 5.63 -17.91
CA LEU A 302 -5.36 6.68 -16.98
C LEU A 302 -5.66 6.11 -15.59
N GLY A 303 -5.62 4.79 -15.44
CA GLY A 303 -5.94 4.12 -14.18
C GLY A 303 -7.44 4.13 -13.86
N TRP A 304 -7.75 4.00 -12.58
CA TRP A 304 -9.10 3.99 -12.04
C TRP A 304 -9.82 5.33 -12.25
N ARG A 305 -11.09 5.24 -12.63
CA ARG A 305 -12.00 6.37 -12.79
C ARG A 305 -13.42 5.98 -12.38
N ILE A 306 -14.23 6.99 -12.09
CA ILE A 306 -15.67 6.83 -11.85
C ILE A 306 -16.41 7.10 -13.15
N ASP A 307 -17.24 6.16 -13.58
CA ASP A 307 -17.85 6.19 -14.92
C ASP A 307 -18.84 7.35 -15.11
N ASP A 308 -19.50 7.78 -14.02
CA ASP A 308 -20.52 8.84 -14.04
C ASP A 308 -20.04 10.14 -13.37
N ASP A 309 -18.74 10.42 -13.44
CA ASP A 309 -18.17 11.64 -12.91
C ASP A 309 -18.39 12.83 -13.88
N ARG A 310 -19.35 13.68 -13.54
CA ARG A 310 -19.70 14.90 -14.29
C ARG A 310 -19.56 16.17 -13.45
N PHE A 311 -18.98 16.06 -12.27
CA PHE A 311 -18.99 17.13 -11.28
C PHE A 311 -17.70 17.96 -11.39
N PRO A 312 -17.80 19.29 -11.39
CA PRO A 312 -16.63 20.16 -11.48
C PRO A 312 -15.77 20.04 -10.22
N GLU A 313 -14.50 20.39 -10.35
CA GLU A 313 -13.59 20.48 -9.21
C GLU A 313 -14.10 21.52 -8.20
N LEU A 314 -13.97 21.19 -6.92
CA LEU A 314 -14.27 22.12 -5.84
C LEU A 314 -13.29 23.29 -5.90
N PRO A 315 -13.76 24.54 -5.72
CA PRO A 315 -12.85 25.67 -5.57
C PRO A 315 -11.82 25.38 -4.47
N GLU A 316 -10.56 25.74 -4.72
CA GLU A 316 -9.58 25.77 -3.63
C GLU A 316 -10.15 26.62 -2.51
N ALA A 317 -10.11 26.09 -1.28
CA ALA A 317 -10.50 26.85 -0.11
C ALA A 317 -9.50 27.99 -0.02
N SER A 318 -9.89 29.15 -0.55
CA SER A 318 -9.18 30.40 -0.31
C SER A 318 -9.03 30.48 1.20
N GLU A 319 -7.78 30.42 1.63
CA GLU A 319 -7.37 30.85 2.96
C GLU A 319 -8.17 32.12 3.26
N ALA A 320 -9.01 32.03 4.30
CA ALA A 320 -9.95 33.08 4.62
C ALA A 320 -9.14 34.38 4.75
N ALA A 321 -9.33 35.28 3.79
CA ALA A 321 -8.70 36.59 3.83
C ALA A 321 -8.97 37.19 5.21
N PRO A 322 -7.95 37.76 5.90
CA PRO A 322 -8.14 38.32 7.22
C PRO A 322 -9.23 39.38 7.10
N ILE A 323 -10.37 39.13 7.73
CA ILE A 323 -11.49 40.06 7.77
C ILE A 323 -10.94 41.32 8.43
N ALA A 324 -10.72 42.35 7.62
CA ALA A 324 -10.34 43.67 8.07
C ALA A 324 -11.36 44.13 9.12
N ALA A 325 -10.86 44.44 10.31
CA ALA A 325 -11.66 44.98 11.39
C ALA A 325 -12.29 46.31 10.94
N ALA A 326 -13.60 46.31 10.76
CA ALA A 326 -14.44 47.51 10.73
C ALA A 326 -15.38 47.49 11.95
N PRO A 327 -15.72 48.67 12.50
CA PRO A 327 -15.92 48.86 13.93
C PRO A 327 -17.26 48.33 14.46
N LYS A 328 -17.23 47.91 15.74
CA LYS A 328 -18.39 47.58 16.57
C LYS A 328 -19.49 48.64 16.45
N ALA A 329 -20.62 48.24 15.86
CA ALA A 329 -21.93 48.82 16.15
C ALA A 329 -22.67 47.83 17.04
N ALA A 330 -23.15 48.32 18.18
CA ALA A 330 -23.83 47.54 19.19
C ALA A 330 -25.33 47.37 18.84
N VAL A 331 -25.86 46.22 19.28
CA VAL A 331 -27.26 45.92 19.60
C VAL A 331 -28.22 45.67 18.42
N ASN A 332 -28.58 44.39 18.23
CA ASN A 332 -29.93 43.90 18.54
C ASN A 332 -29.95 42.37 18.40
N ALA A 333 -30.29 41.67 19.48
CA ALA A 333 -30.61 40.26 19.45
C ALA A 333 -32.01 40.05 18.86
N PRO A 334 -32.19 39.02 18.02
CA PRO A 334 -33.41 38.23 18.02
C PRO A 334 -33.11 36.81 18.44
N SER A 335 -33.92 36.35 19.40
CA SER A 335 -34.05 34.99 19.91
C SER A 335 -34.11 33.96 18.79
N ALA A 336 -33.12 33.06 18.72
CA ALA A 336 -33.20 31.83 17.95
C ALA A 336 -33.52 30.68 18.90
N GLN A 337 -34.67 30.04 18.69
CA GLN A 337 -35.14 28.87 19.42
C GLN A 337 -34.09 27.74 19.44
N PRO A 338 -33.95 26.99 20.55
CA PRO A 338 -33.09 25.81 20.57
C PRO A 338 -33.68 24.69 19.70
N ASP A 339 -32.86 24.18 18.78
CA ASP A 339 -33.11 22.96 18.03
C ASP A 339 -33.07 21.74 18.98
N PRO A 340 -34.13 20.90 19.08
CA PRO A 340 -34.25 19.85 20.08
C PRO A 340 -33.42 18.56 19.83
N ARG A 341 -32.37 18.61 19.00
CA ARG A 341 -31.52 17.42 18.67
C ARG A 341 -30.03 17.65 18.91
N GLN A 342 -29.69 18.41 19.94
CA GLN A 342 -28.31 18.80 20.19
C GLN A 342 -27.55 17.74 21.00
N GLU A 343 -26.49 17.23 20.37
CA GLU A 343 -25.51 16.28 20.90
C GLU A 343 -24.98 16.70 22.28
N LEU A 344 -24.81 15.71 23.18
CA LEU A 344 -24.23 15.93 24.51
C LEU A 344 -22.74 16.29 24.35
N THR A 345 -22.35 17.47 24.83
CA THR A 345 -20.95 17.92 24.84
C THR A 345 -20.50 18.21 26.27
N LEU A 346 -19.20 18.05 26.55
CA LEU A 346 -18.62 18.34 27.88
C LEU A 346 -18.90 19.79 28.31
N ALA A 347 -18.78 20.76 27.38
CA ALA A 347 -19.05 22.17 27.67
C ALA A 347 -20.48 22.42 28.15
N ARG A 348 -21.46 21.69 27.59
CA ARG A 348 -22.86 21.79 28.01
C ARG A 348 -23.12 21.07 29.33
N LEU A 349 -22.50 19.90 29.55
CA LEU A 349 -22.55 19.19 30.83
C LEU A 349 -22.03 20.07 31.98
N LEU A 350 -20.98 20.86 31.74
CA LEU A 350 -20.42 21.80 32.72
C LEU A 350 -21.26 23.07 32.88
N ALA A 351 -21.88 23.57 31.80
CA ALA A 351 -22.74 24.75 31.84
C ALA A 351 -24.05 24.49 32.58
N GLU A 352 -24.62 23.29 32.43
CA GLU A 352 -25.94 22.93 32.94
C GLU A 352 -25.96 21.55 33.62
N PRO A 353 -25.12 21.29 34.64
CA PRO A 353 -24.95 19.95 35.22
C PRO A 353 -26.24 19.39 35.82
N GLN A 354 -27.13 20.26 36.30
CA GLN A 354 -28.41 19.86 36.89
C GLN A 354 -29.34 19.17 35.88
N HIS A 355 -29.27 19.49 34.58
CA HIS A 355 -30.10 18.87 33.54
C HIS A 355 -29.71 17.42 33.27
N TYR A 356 -28.51 17.01 33.69
CA TYR A 356 -27.92 15.71 33.36
C TYR A 356 -27.82 14.77 34.57
N VAL A 357 -28.26 15.20 35.76
CA VAL A 357 -28.21 14.37 36.97
C VAL A 357 -29.08 13.12 36.80
N ASN A 358 -28.54 11.98 37.26
CA ASN A 358 -29.08 10.63 37.11
C ASN A 358 -29.17 10.12 35.67
N GLN A 359 -28.59 10.81 34.68
CA GLN A 359 -28.51 10.27 33.32
C GLN A 359 -27.34 9.28 33.19
N PRO A 360 -27.53 8.15 32.50
CA PRO A 360 -26.45 7.22 32.20
C PRO A 360 -25.45 7.86 31.22
N MET A 361 -24.20 7.95 31.62
CA MET A 361 -23.14 8.59 30.84
C MET A 361 -21.86 7.77 30.88
N ARG A 362 -21.06 7.91 29.84
CA ARG A 362 -19.70 7.39 29.78
C ARG A 362 -18.73 8.53 29.49
N LEU A 363 -17.73 8.66 30.35
CA LEU A 363 -16.67 9.66 30.24
C LEU A 363 -15.39 8.97 29.79
N PHE A 364 -14.73 9.54 28.78
CA PHE A 364 -13.44 9.06 28.28
C PHE A 364 -12.34 10.03 28.71
N SER A 365 -11.28 9.50 29.34
CA SER A 365 -10.13 10.31 29.72
C SER A 365 -9.03 10.30 28.66
N GLU A 366 -8.15 11.31 28.70
CA GLU A 366 -6.95 11.40 27.84
C GLU A 366 -6.03 10.17 27.95
N LYS A 367 -6.08 9.46 29.08
CA LYS A 367 -5.29 8.23 29.29
C LYS A 367 -5.95 6.98 28.69
N GLY A 368 -6.98 7.14 27.86
CA GLY A 368 -7.70 6.05 27.19
C GLY A 368 -8.64 5.26 28.09
N THR A 369 -8.82 5.65 29.36
CA THR A 369 -9.75 5.00 30.29
C THR A 369 -11.15 5.54 30.11
N ALA A 370 -12.14 4.63 29.99
CA ALA A 370 -13.55 4.98 29.90
C ALA A 370 -14.28 4.56 31.19
N VAL A 371 -14.98 5.49 31.83
CA VAL A 371 -15.76 5.24 33.05
C VAL A 371 -17.23 5.44 32.74
N GLN A 372 -18.05 4.43 33.03
CA GLN A 372 -19.50 4.45 32.80
C GLN A 372 -20.25 4.45 34.13
N GLY A 373 -21.29 5.29 34.23
CA GLY A 373 -22.16 5.34 35.39
C GLY A 373 -23.27 6.37 35.24
N GLN A 374 -24.08 6.55 36.28
CA GLN A 374 -25.07 7.61 36.36
C GLN A 374 -24.40 8.91 36.80
N PHE A 375 -24.58 9.99 36.05
CA PHE A 375 -24.01 11.28 36.40
C PHE A 375 -24.64 11.81 37.70
N ALA A 376 -23.83 12.08 38.72
CA ALA A 376 -24.27 12.53 40.03
C ALA A 376 -24.06 14.04 40.25
N GLY A 377 -23.54 14.75 39.24
CA GLY A 377 -23.24 16.18 39.31
C GLY A 377 -21.75 16.49 39.35
N ILE A 378 -21.45 17.72 39.76
CA ILE A 378 -20.10 18.23 39.97
C ILE A 378 -19.90 18.40 41.48
N ASP A 379 -18.76 17.95 42.03
CA ASP A 379 -18.44 18.12 43.44
C ASP A 379 -17.93 19.52 43.81
N GLU A 380 -17.64 19.76 45.10
CA GLU A 380 -17.15 21.04 45.61
C GLU A 380 -15.77 21.44 45.03
N GLN A 381 -15.05 20.47 44.48
CA GLN A 381 -13.75 20.62 43.84
C GLN A 381 -13.84 20.81 42.32
N GLY A 382 -15.06 20.88 41.76
CA GLY A 382 -15.29 21.07 40.33
C GLY A 382 -15.11 19.80 39.50
N GLN A 383 -15.10 18.62 40.12
CA GLN A 383 -14.90 17.35 39.44
C GLN A 383 -16.23 16.66 39.10
N LEU A 384 -16.27 16.00 37.95
CA LEU A 384 -17.42 15.24 37.47
C LEU A 384 -17.56 13.95 38.26
N VAL A 385 -18.75 13.69 38.78
CA VAL A 385 -19.04 12.51 39.60
C VAL A 385 -19.95 11.55 38.86
N LEU A 386 -19.55 10.28 38.76
CA LEU A 386 -20.38 9.17 38.27
C LEU A 386 -20.63 8.16 39.40
N ARG A 387 -21.85 7.63 39.46
CA ARG A 387 -22.24 6.52 40.34
C ARG A 387 -22.49 5.27 39.51
N GLN A 388 -21.77 4.19 39.78
CA GLN A 388 -22.00 2.90 39.14
C GLN A 388 -22.48 1.90 40.19
N ARG A 389 -23.60 1.22 39.92
CA ARG A 389 -24.02 0.06 40.70
C ARG A 389 -23.17 -1.14 40.28
N LEU A 390 -22.50 -1.77 41.25
CA LEU A 390 -21.78 -3.01 41.00
C LEU A 390 -22.77 -4.19 41.02
N ASN A 391 -22.43 -5.32 40.40
CA ASN A 391 -23.21 -6.56 40.48
C ASN A 391 -23.12 -7.14 41.91
N GLY A 392 -23.86 -6.55 42.83
CA GLY A 392 -23.83 -6.75 44.28
C GLY A 392 -24.38 -5.52 45.00
N SER A 393 -24.72 -5.58 46.30
CA SER A 393 -25.38 -4.50 47.03
C SER A 393 -24.50 -3.26 47.34
N GLY A 394 -23.59 -2.86 46.44
CA GLY A 394 -22.68 -1.72 46.58
C GLY A 394 -22.68 -0.77 45.38
N GLU A 395 -22.55 0.53 45.65
CA GLU A 395 -22.37 1.58 44.65
C GLU A 395 -20.92 2.08 44.67
N ALA A 396 -20.25 2.11 43.50
CA ALA A 396 -18.95 2.73 43.31
C ALA A 396 -19.13 4.18 42.83
N ARG A 397 -18.36 5.12 43.40
CA ARG A 397 -18.34 6.52 43.01
C ARG A 397 -17.02 6.83 42.31
N PHE A 398 -17.10 7.30 41.06
CA PHE A 398 -15.95 7.73 40.28
C PHE A 398 -15.95 9.25 40.15
N THR A 399 -14.78 9.85 40.32
CA THR A 399 -14.59 11.29 40.22
C THR A 399 -13.52 11.59 39.17
N LEU A 400 -13.83 12.47 38.22
CA LEU A 400 -12.91 12.87 37.14
C LEU A 400 -12.82 14.39 37.03
N LEU A 401 -11.60 14.91 36.87
CA LEU A 401 -11.41 16.32 36.55
C LEU A 401 -11.91 16.61 35.12
N PRO A 402 -12.66 17.70 34.89
CA PRO A 402 -13.16 18.04 33.56
C PRO A 402 -12.06 18.21 32.52
N ALA A 403 -10.89 18.74 32.93
CA ALA A 403 -9.74 18.91 32.05
C ALA A 403 -9.18 17.59 31.49
N ASN A 404 -9.43 16.47 32.18
CA ASN A 404 -8.96 15.16 31.75
C ASN A 404 -9.99 14.42 30.90
N VAL A 405 -11.18 14.98 30.67
CA VAL A 405 -12.26 14.35 29.90
C VAL A 405 -12.21 14.84 28.46
N VAL A 406 -11.93 13.93 27.54
CA VAL A 406 -11.84 14.22 26.10
C VAL A 406 -13.22 14.12 25.45
N HIS A 407 -14.04 13.17 25.91
CA HIS A 407 -15.33 12.88 25.32
C HIS A 407 -16.35 12.45 26.37
N VAL A 408 -17.59 12.86 26.15
CA VAL A 408 -18.76 12.51 26.98
C VAL A 408 -19.83 11.99 26.06
N GLU A 409 -20.29 10.77 26.30
CA GLU A 409 -21.44 10.20 25.61
C GLU A 409 -22.54 9.86 26.61
N ARG A 410 -23.78 9.97 26.16
CA ARG A 410 -24.93 9.43 26.88
C ARG A 410 -25.07 7.97 26.47
N VAL A 411 -25.19 7.08 27.45
CA VAL A 411 -25.43 5.67 27.16
C VAL A 411 -26.93 5.47 27.12
N ASP A 412 -27.48 5.17 25.94
CA ASP A 412 -28.88 4.73 25.84
C ASP A 412 -28.99 3.31 26.43
N GLU A 413 -30.02 3.07 27.25
CA GLU A 413 -30.26 1.77 27.91
C GLU A 413 -30.52 0.63 26.92
#